data_AF-A0A8J2PYC8-F1
#
_entry.id   AF-A0A8J2PYC8-F1
#
_cell.length_a   1.000
_cell.length_b   1.000
_cell.length_c   1.000
_cell.angle_alpha   90.00
_cell.angle_beta   90.00
_cell.angle_gamma   90.00
#
_symmetry.space_group_name_H-M   'P 1'
#
loop_
_entity.id
_entity.type
_entity.pdbx_description
1 polymer ?
#
loop_
_entity_poly.entity_id
_entity_poly.type
_entity_poly.pdbx_seq_one_letter_code
_entity_poly.pdbx_strand_id
1 'polypeptide(L)'
;MIPSRIFGLLMALVPIAVGFEDLFLTPLIRDGNLAKAKELATDNIKLSHIKSSLNKPMTSYSGYLTINETYNSNLFFWLLPAIENPDTSSVILVVNSVPAVSLMQAIFLENGPFTLDDNMELKEQNYTWAKTHTLIYIDTPVGTGFSFTDKEIGVPSTLESEGDDIYEAMKQIYTLFPEYQKRDLYFAGASYAGRIIPKMVVKFEEREQVCGGNKTNTKN
;
A
#
# COMPACT_ATOMS: atom_id res chain seq x y z
N MET A 1 14.94 20.44 -12.50
CA MET A 1 14.88 19.48 -13.62
C MET A 1 15.91 18.41 -13.34
N ILE A 2 15.51 17.33 -12.67
CA ILE A 2 16.41 16.25 -12.27
C ILE A 2 16.71 15.40 -13.52
N PRO A 3 17.97 15.11 -13.87
CA PRO A 3 18.29 14.50 -15.16
C PRO A 3 17.79 13.05 -15.23
N SER A 4 17.20 12.68 -16.36
CA SER A 4 16.56 11.37 -16.63
C SER A 4 17.47 10.14 -16.47
N ARG A 5 18.78 10.34 -16.27
CA ARG A 5 19.76 9.27 -16.04
C ARG A 5 19.77 8.72 -14.60
N ILE A 6 19.20 9.45 -13.63
CA ILE A 6 19.05 8.97 -12.24
C ILE A 6 17.89 7.96 -12.15
N PHE A 7 16.88 8.09 -13.02
CA PHE A 7 15.65 7.29 -12.96
C PHE A 7 15.86 5.81 -13.34
N GLY A 8 16.74 5.53 -14.30
CA GLY A 8 17.07 4.16 -14.70
C GLY A 8 18.05 3.45 -13.76
N LEU A 9 18.79 4.19 -12.94
CA LEU A 9 19.82 3.64 -12.06
C LEU A 9 19.27 3.23 -10.69
N LEU A 10 18.22 3.91 -10.20
CA LEU A 10 17.61 3.63 -8.89
C LEU A 10 16.91 2.26 -8.85
N MET A 11 16.41 1.78 -9.98
CA MET A 11 15.81 0.44 -10.14
C MET A 11 16.85 -0.68 -10.33
N ALA A 12 18.08 -0.35 -10.71
CA ALA A 12 19.08 -1.35 -11.15
C ALA A 12 20.26 -1.55 -10.18
N LEU A 13 20.40 -0.72 -9.13
CA LEU A 13 21.58 -0.73 -8.25
C LEU A 13 21.30 -0.92 -6.76
N VAL A 14 20.07 -1.26 -6.36
CA VAL A 14 19.89 -1.91 -5.07
C VAL A 14 19.78 -3.40 -5.34
N PRO A 15 20.84 -4.20 -5.14
CA PRO A 15 20.65 -5.62 -4.92
C PRO A 15 19.97 -5.74 -3.56
N ILE A 16 18.66 -5.51 -3.51
CA ILE A 16 17.84 -6.02 -2.43
C ILE A 16 17.79 -7.53 -2.68
N ALA A 17 18.89 -8.21 -2.34
CA ALA A 17 18.89 -9.62 -1.98
C ALA A 17 18.22 -9.76 -0.61
N VAL A 18 17.01 -9.22 -0.48
CA VAL A 18 16.05 -9.68 0.51
C VAL A 18 15.30 -10.76 -0.24
N GLY A 19 15.40 -12.00 0.21
CA GLY A 19 14.56 -13.07 -0.29
C GLY A 19 13.11 -12.66 -0.04
N PHE A 20 12.48 -12.05 -1.03
CA PHE A 20 11.03 -11.91 -1.08
C PHE A 20 10.51 -13.32 -1.39
N GLU A 21 10.32 -14.12 -0.35
CA GLU A 21 9.39 -15.22 -0.46
C GLU A 21 8.01 -14.56 -0.60
N ASP A 22 7.31 -14.81 -1.70
CA ASP A 22 6.03 -14.14 -1.97
C ASP A 22 5.03 -14.50 -0.86
N LEU A 23 4.80 -13.53 0.04
CA LEU A 23 3.91 -13.72 1.19
C LEU A 23 2.46 -13.46 0.77
N PHE A 24 1.74 -14.53 0.42
CA PHE A 24 0.29 -14.46 0.15
C PHE A 24 -0.49 -14.50 1.46
N LEU A 25 -1.19 -13.40 1.76
CA LEU A 25 -1.95 -13.27 3.00
C LEU A 25 -3.41 -13.74 2.86
N THR A 26 -3.96 -13.70 1.64
CA THR A 26 -5.37 -14.06 1.38
C THR A 26 -5.76 -15.46 1.88
N PRO A 27 -4.96 -16.53 1.69
CA PRO A 27 -5.29 -17.84 2.25
C PRO A 27 -5.46 -17.81 3.77
N LEU A 28 -4.54 -17.15 4.48
CA LEU A 28 -4.60 -17.02 5.94
C LEU A 28 -5.78 -16.17 6.41
N ILE A 29 -6.09 -15.09 5.69
CA ILE A 29 -7.24 -14.22 5.97
C ILE A 29 -8.54 -15.01 5.81
N ARG A 30 -8.69 -15.75 4.71
CA ARG A 30 -9.87 -16.57 4.40
C ARG A 30 -10.10 -17.69 5.41
N ASP A 31 -9.02 -18.32 5.87
CA ASP A 31 -9.07 -19.39 6.86
C ASP A 31 -9.24 -18.85 8.30
N GLY A 32 -9.34 -17.53 8.49
CA GLY A 32 -9.51 -16.87 9.78
C GLY A 32 -8.25 -16.85 10.65
N ASN A 33 -7.08 -17.21 10.10
CA ASN A 33 -5.80 -17.22 10.79
C ASN A 33 -5.16 -15.81 10.82
N LEU A 34 -5.92 -14.84 11.33
CA LEU A 34 -5.58 -13.42 11.28
C LEU A 34 -4.34 -13.08 12.12
N ALA A 35 -4.16 -13.75 13.27
CA ALA A 35 -2.98 -13.56 14.11
C ALA A 35 -1.70 -13.95 13.37
N LYS A 36 -1.71 -15.09 12.66
CA LYS A 36 -0.55 -15.54 11.88
C LYS A 36 -0.33 -14.66 10.65
N ALA A 37 -1.40 -14.28 9.96
CA ALA A 37 -1.31 -13.35 8.84
C ALA A 37 -0.67 -12.01 9.26
N LYS A 38 -1.08 -11.47 10.41
CA LYS A 38 -0.54 -10.20 10.94
C LYS A 38 0.92 -10.35 11.34
N GLU A 39 1.27 -11.45 12.02
CA GLU A 39 2.65 -11.77 12.37
C GLU A 39 3.56 -11.84 11.13
N LEU A 40 3.14 -12.57 10.09
CA LEU A 40 3.93 -12.72 8.87
C LEU A 40 4.03 -11.41 8.07
N ALA A 41 2.94 -10.64 8.01
CA ALA A 41 2.96 -9.34 7.33
C ALA A 41 3.89 -8.34 8.04
N THR A 42 4.01 -8.45 9.38
CA THR A 42 4.86 -7.57 10.20
C THR A 42 6.32 -7.75 9.83
N ASP A 43 7.00 -6.66 9.47
CA ASP A 43 8.43 -6.69 9.14
C ASP A 43 8.77 -7.71 8.04
N ASN A 44 7.81 -8.00 7.14
CA ASN A 44 8.07 -8.78 5.92
C ASN A 44 9.17 -8.10 5.10
N ILE A 45 9.12 -6.77 5.03
CA ILE A 45 10.29 -5.94 4.73
C ILE A 45 10.93 -5.56 6.05
N LYS A 46 12.18 -6.00 6.25
CA LYS A 46 12.95 -5.85 7.50
C LYS A 46 13.33 -4.38 7.72
N LEU A 47 12.51 -3.65 8.47
CA LEU A 47 12.71 -2.24 8.83
C LEU A 47 12.97 -2.04 10.33
N SER A 48 12.80 -3.08 11.15
CA SER A 48 13.00 -3.04 12.59
C SER A 48 14.39 -2.57 13.05
N HIS A 49 15.40 -2.65 12.17
CA HIS A 49 16.76 -2.14 12.41
C HIS A 49 16.88 -0.62 12.21
N ILE A 50 15.93 0.01 11.53
CA ILE A 50 15.88 1.45 11.25
C ILE A 50 15.11 2.12 12.39
N LYS A 51 15.71 3.19 12.93
CA LYS A 51 15.08 3.98 13.99
C LYS A 51 14.40 5.21 13.40
N SER A 52 13.18 5.47 13.84
CA SER A 52 12.49 6.73 13.55
C SER A 52 13.06 7.89 14.37
N SER A 53 12.53 9.08 14.11
CA SER A 53 12.85 10.35 14.74
C SER A 53 12.47 10.38 16.21
N LEU A 54 11.59 9.47 16.62
CA LEU A 54 11.25 9.18 18.01
C LEU A 54 12.18 8.13 18.65
N ASN A 55 13.26 7.72 17.97
CA ASN A 55 14.22 6.70 18.38
C ASN A 55 13.56 5.33 18.65
N LYS A 56 12.47 5.03 17.94
CA LYS A 56 11.75 3.74 17.99
C LYS A 56 12.01 2.92 16.73
N PRO A 57 12.07 1.58 16.80
CA PRO A 57 12.08 0.72 15.62
C PRO A 57 10.90 1.03 14.70
N MET A 58 11.16 1.16 13.41
CA MET A 58 10.09 1.30 12.42
C MET A 58 9.37 -0.03 12.22
N THR A 59 8.04 0.02 12.20
CA THR A 59 7.18 -1.14 11.93
C THR A 59 6.45 -0.89 10.62
N SER A 60 6.27 -1.94 9.83
CA SER A 60 5.46 -1.89 8.62
C SER A 60 4.85 -3.26 8.34
N TYR A 61 3.84 -3.29 7.48
CA TYR A 61 3.17 -4.51 7.08
C TYR A 61 3.09 -4.58 5.56
N SER A 62 3.49 -5.70 4.96
CA SER A 62 3.42 -5.87 3.52
C SER A 62 3.16 -7.33 3.14
N GLY A 63 2.67 -7.53 1.92
CA GLY A 63 2.39 -8.85 1.37
C GLY A 63 1.49 -8.75 0.15
N TYR A 64 1.07 -9.90 -0.35
CA TYR A 64 0.17 -10.04 -1.48
C TYR A 64 -1.25 -10.35 -1.04
N LEU A 65 -2.20 -9.68 -1.68
CA LEU A 65 -3.63 -9.90 -1.55
C LEU A 65 -4.16 -10.41 -2.89
N THR A 66 -4.59 -11.66 -2.92
CA THR A 66 -5.28 -12.26 -4.05
C THR A 66 -6.67 -11.64 -4.16
N ILE A 67 -6.92 -10.95 -5.27
CA ILE A 67 -8.22 -10.31 -5.57
C ILE A 67 -9.03 -11.12 -6.59
N ASN A 68 -8.36 -12.01 -7.34
CA ASN A 68 -9.02 -12.90 -8.28
C ASN A 68 -8.26 -14.23 -8.38
N GLU A 69 -8.82 -15.30 -7.78
CA GLU A 69 -8.22 -16.63 -7.79
C GLU A 69 -8.21 -17.27 -9.19
N THR A 70 -9.16 -16.92 -10.06
CA THR A 70 -9.28 -17.51 -11.41
C THR A 70 -8.11 -17.13 -12.31
N TYR A 71 -7.62 -15.90 -12.16
CA TYR A 71 -6.51 -15.36 -12.94
C TYR A 71 -5.20 -15.28 -12.15
N ASN A 72 -5.21 -15.73 -10.90
CA ASN A 72 -4.11 -15.54 -9.95
C ASN A 72 -3.68 -14.06 -9.89
N SER A 73 -4.66 -13.15 -9.82
CA SER A 73 -4.42 -11.72 -9.71
C SER A 73 -4.14 -11.34 -8.26
N ASN A 74 -2.94 -10.82 -8.00
CA ASN A 74 -2.41 -10.50 -6.69
C ASN A 74 -1.94 -9.05 -6.64
N LEU A 75 -2.45 -8.29 -5.67
CA LEU A 75 -2.01 -6.92 -5.38
C LEU A 75 -0.99 -6.92 -4.24
N PHE A 76 0.16 -6.31 -4.49
CA PHE A 76 1.12 -6.02 -3.43
C PHE A 76 0.72 -4.74 -2.71
N PHE A 77 0.75 -4.77 -1.37
CA PHE A 77 0.54 -3.58 -0.54
C PHE A 77 1.68 -3.39 0.45
N TRP A 78 1.82 -2.14 0.88
CA TRP A 78 2.67 -1.76 2.01
C TRP A 78 1.95 -0.76 2.90
N LEU A 79 1.65 -1.17 4.14
CA LEU A 79 1.06 -0.36 5.18
C LEU A 79 2.15 0.13 6.14
N LEU A 80 2.20 1.44 6.34
CA LEU A 80 3.17 2.15 7.19
C LEU A 80 2.40 2.93 8.25
N PRO A 81 2.36 2.47 9.51
CA PRO A 81 1.74 3.21 10.62
C PRO A 81 2.34 4.59 10.79
N ALA A 82 1.53 5.53 11.31
CA ALA A 82 2.04 6.85 11.65
C ALA A 82 3.17 6.76 12.68
N ILE A 83 4.20 7.58 12.51
CA ILE A 83 5.32 7.69 13.43
C ILE A 83 4.83 8.29 14.76
N GLU A 84 4.03 9.35 14.67
CA GLU A 84 3.36 9.97 15.82
C GLU A 84 1.94 9.43 15.95
N ASN A 85 1.58 8.98 17.16
CA ASN A 85 0.22 8.51 17.50
C ASN A 85 -0.35 7.44 16.55
N PRO A 86 0.36 6.30 16.33
CA PRO A 86 -0.05 5.24 15.40
C PRO A 86 -1.43 4.64 15.69
N ASP A 87 -1.94 4.75 16.92
CA ASP A 87 -3.21 4.16 17.34
C ASP A 87 -4.43 5.01 16.96
N THR A 88 -4.23 6.32 16.70
CA THR A 88 -5.32 7.27 16.47
C THR A 88 -5.19 8.05 15.17
N SER A 89 -4.05 7.97 14.48
CA SER A 89 -3.82 8.68 13.22
C SER A 89 -4.83 8.28 12.14
N SER A 90 -5.28 9.23 11.34
CA SER A 90 -6.01 8.97 10.10
C SER A 90 -5.18 8.12 9.12
N VAL A 91 -5.87 7.55 8.14
CA VAL A 91 -5.30 6.68 7.10
C VAL A 91 -5.34 7.41 5.76
N ILE A 92 -4.23 7.39 5.04
CA ILE A 92 -4.17 7.84 3.64
C ILE A 92 -3.91 6.62 2.77
N LEU A 93 -4.85 6.31 1.88
CA LEU A 93 -4.60 5.42 0.76
C LEU A 93 -3.97 6.23 -0.37
N VAL A 94 -2.71 5.96 -0.66
CA VAL A 94 -2.01 6.55 -1.80
C VAL A 94 -2.41 5.76 -3.05
N VAL A 95 -2.92 6.46 -4.04
CA VAL A 95 -3.45 5.90 -5.29
C VAL A 95 -2.45 6.13 -6.41
N ASN A 96 -2.26 5.11 -7.23
CA ASN A 96 -1.25 5.16 -8.27
C ASN A 96 -1.54 6.26 -9.30
N SER A 97 -0.50 7.02 -9.62
CA SER A 97 -0.56 8.23 -10.43
C SER A 97 -0.21 7.99 -11.90
N VAL A 98 0.43 6.85 -12.20
CA VAL A 98 0.85 6.45 -13.54
C VAL A 98 0.65 4.93 -13.69
N PRO A 99 -0.19 4.47 -14.63
CA PRO A 99 -0.30 3.04 -14.92
C PRO A 99 1.07 2.44 -15.28
N ALA A 100 1.34 1.20 -14.84
CA ALA A 100 2.58 0.46 -15.07
C ALA A 100 3.84 0.97 -14.33
N VAL A 101 3.75 2.01 -13.50
CA VAL A 101 4.84 2.44 -12.61
C VAL A 101 4.49 2.04 -11.19
N SER A 102 5.40 1.35 -10.49
CA SER A 102 5.18 0.97 -9.09
C SER A 102 5.03 2.22 -8.21
N LEU A 103 3.98 2.21 -7.41
CA LEU A 103 3.70 3.22 -6.40
C LEU A 103 4.72 3.16 -5.25
N MET A 104 5.42 2.05 -5.08
CA MET A 104 6.48 1.92 -4.06
C MET A 104 7.62 2.92 -4.25
N GLN A 105 7.76 3.56 -5.43
CA GLN A 105 8.71 4.66 -5.60
C GLN A 105 8.34 5.89 -4.76
N ALA A 106 7.04 6.18 -4.58
CA ALA A 106 6.57 7.32 -3.78
C ALA A 106 6.97 7.19 -2.31
N ILE A 107 7.26 5.96 -1.85
CA ILE A 107 7.74 5.68 -0.50
C ILE A 107 9.12 6.31 -0.25
N PHE A 108 9.97 6.37 -1.27
CA PHE A 108 11.35 6.85 -1.18
C PHE A 108 11.55 8.24 -1.79
N LEU A 109 10.71 8.61 -2.76
CA LEU A 109 10.94 9.80 -3.61
C LEU A 109 9.92 10.92 -3.40
N GLU A 110 8.82 10.65 -2.69
CA GLU A 110 7.72 11.60 -2.55
C GLU A 110 7.29 11.78 -1.10
N ASN A 111 6.33 10.99 -0.63
CA ASN A 111 5.59 11.24 0.62
C ASN A 111 5.86 10.18 1.71
N GLY A 112 6.53 9.08 1.36
CA GLY A 112 6.82 8.02 2.32
C GLY A 112 7.94 8.36 3.29
N PRO A 113 8.15 7.48 4.29
CA PRO A 113 9.01 7.78 5.42
C PRO A 113 10.48 7.48 5.16
N PHE A 114 10.88 7.15 3.93
CA PHE A 114 12.23 6.69 3.68
C PHE A 114 12.98 7.54 2.66
N THR A 115 14.29 7.59 2.82
CA THR A 115 15.25 8.06 1.82
C THR A 115 16.47 7.16 1.85
N LEU A 116 17.26 7.16 0.78
CA LEU A 116 18.59 6.57 0.77
C LEU A 116 19.63 7.65 1.03
N ASP A 117 20.67 7.33 1.79
CA ASP A 117 21.83 8.20 1.93
C ASP A 117 22.89 7.94 0.84
N ASP A 118 24.01 8.67 0.91
CA ASP A 118 25.11 8.54 -0.05
C ASP A 118 25.74 7.13 -0.09
N ASN A 119 25.54 6.32 0.96
CA ASN A 119 26.01 4.94 1.05
C ASN A 119 24.92 3.92 0.63
N MET A 120 23.79 4.39 0.11
CA MET A 120 22.61 3.57 -0.20
C MET A 120 22.00 2.89 1.04
N GLU A 121 22.24 3.45 2.23
CA GLU A 121 21.59 2.99 3.45
C GLU A 121 20.22 3.64 3.60
N LEU A 122 19.24 2.83 4.04
CA LEU A 122 17.89 3.31 4.25
C LEU A 122 17.81 4.14 5.54
N LYS A 123 17.28 5.36 5.42
CA LYS A 123 17.07 6.29 6.53
C LYS A 123 15.65 6.83 6.52
N GLU A 124 15.21 7.34 7.66
CA GLU A 124 13.96 8.09 7.74
C GLU A 124 14.05 9.40 6.93
N GLN A 125 12.96 9.73 6.24
CA GLN A 125 12.76 11.00 5.58
C GLN A 125 12.20 12.06 6.55
N ASN A 126 12.82 13.24 6.60
CA ASN A 126 12.41 14.32 7.50
C ASN A 126 11.03 14.91 7.16
N TYR A 127 10.65 14.86 5.88
CA TYR A 127 9.39 15.38 5.36
C TYR A 127 8.56 14.24 4.80
N THR A 128 7.80 13.58 5.66
CA THR A 128 6.93 12.46 5.30
C THR A 128 5.51 12.66 5.82
N TRP A 129 4.52 12.18 5.06
CA TRP A 129 3.14 12.12 5.53
C TRP A 129 2.95 11.08 6.64
N ALA A 130 3.82 10.07 6.67
CA ALA A 130 3.84 9.06 7.71
C ALA A 130 4.14 9.64 9.10
N LYS A 131 4.59 10.90 9.18
CA LYS A 131 4.79 11.58 10.46
C LYS A 131 3.51 11.59 11.30
N THR A 132 2.37 11.89 10.68
CA THR A 132 1.08 12.08 11.37
C THR A 132 -0.06 11.21 10.85
N HIS A 133 0.14 10.51 9.73
CA HIS A 133 -0.87 9.66 9.10
C HIS A 133 -0.33 8.25 8.91
N THR A 134 -1.21 7.26 9.00
CA THR A 134 -0.89 5.91 8.51
C THR A 134 -1.01 5.92 7.00
N LEU A 135 -0.01 5.42 6.28
CA LEU A 135 -0.01 5.36 4.82
C LEU A 135 -0.23 3.93 4.35
N ILE A 136 -1.07 3.77 3.34
CA ILE A 136 -1.25 2.51 2.62
C ILE A 136 -0.90 2.76 1.16
N TYR A 137 0.03 1.97 0.64
CA TYR A 137 0.39 1.95 -0.77
C TYR A 137 -0.06 0.61 -1.36
N ILE A 138 -0.69 0.63 -2.53
CA ILE A 138 -1.09 -0.57 -3.26
C ILE A 138 -0.65 -0.41 -4.71
N ASP A 139 0.15 -1.34 -5.21
CA ASP A 139 0.57 -1.33 -6.61
C ASP A 139 -0.60 -1.73 -7.50
N THR A 140 -1.16 -0.75 -8.21
CA THR A 140 -2.37 -0.92 -9.04
C THR A 140 -2.20 -0.26 -10.40
N PRO A 141 -2.88 -0.79 -11.45
CA PRO A 141 -3.64 -2.05 -11.46
C PRO A 141 -2.75 -3.30 -11.36
N VAL A 142 -3.32 -4.50 -11.23
CA VAL A 142 -2.52 -5.75 -11.32
C VAL A 142 -1.69 -5.79 -12.60
N GLY A 143 -0.46 -6.31 -12.52
CA GLY A 143 0.55 -6.20 -13.57
C GLY A 143 1.42 -4.93 -13.46
N THR A 144 1.16 -4.05 -12.48
CA THR A 144 2.00 -2.89 -12.18
C THR A 144 2.91 -3.16 -10.99
N GLY A 145 4.19 -2.80 -11.10
CA GLY A 145 5.14 -2.88 -10.00
C GLY A 145 5.33 -4.31 -9.51
N PHE A 146 5.08 -4.54 -8.22
CA PHE A 146 5.14 -5.88 -7.63
C PHE A 146 3.85 -6.69 -7.83
N SER A 147 2.72 -6.02 -8.13
CA SER A 147 1.45 -6.71 -8.36
C SER A 147 1.42 -7.44 -9.70
N PHE A 148 0.84 -8.64 -9.73
CA PHE A 148 0.86 -9.52 -10.91
C PHE A 148 -0.45 -10.28 -11.14
N THR A 149 -0.58 -10.86 -12.32
CA THR A 149 -1.66 -11.77 -12.74
C THR A 149 -1.10 -12.75 -13.77
N ASP A 150 -1.59 -14.00 -13.78
CA ASP A 150 -1.14 -15.02 -14.74
C ASP A 150 -1.86 -14.90 -16.10
N LYS A 151 -2.91 -14.08 -16.17
CA LYS A 151 -3.72 -13.87 -17.37
C LYS A 151 -3.86 -12.39 -17.67
N GLU A 152 -3.66 -12.01 -18.94
CA GLU A 152 -3.87 -10.63 -19.41
C GLU A 152 -5.29 -10.13 -19.15
N ILE A 153 -6.30 -11.00 -19.28
CA ILE A 153 -7.70 -10.67 -18.97
C ILE A 153 -7.93 -10.35 -17.47
N GLY A 154 -6.98 -10.70 -16.61
CA GLY A 154 -6.99 -10.32 -15.20
C GLY A 154 -6.57 -8.87 -14.97
N VAL A 155 -5.99 -8.18 -15.95
CA VAL A 155 -5.69 -6.74 -15.86
C VAL A 155 -6.98 -5.94 -16.09
N PRO A 156 -7.38 -5.04 -15.18
CA PRO A 156 -8.58 -4.24 -15.34
C PRO A 156 -8.49 -3.34 -16.57
N SER A 157 -9.55 -3.34 -17.38
CA SER A 157 -9.66 -2.52 -18.60
C SER A 157 -10.43 -1.21 -18.39
N THR A 158 -10.98 -1.00 -17.18
CA THR A 158 -11.75 0.20 -16.82
C THR A 158 -11.38 0.71 -15.44
N LEU A 159 -11.61 2.00 -15.19
CA LEU A 159 -11.47 2.62 -13.85
C LEU A 159 -12.40 1.97 -12.82
N GLU A 160 -13.55 1.48 -13.25
CA GLU A 160 -14.54 0.85 -12.37
C GLU A 160 -14.00 -0.49 -11.84
N SER A 161 -13.47 -1.34 -12.73
CA SER A 161 -12.83 -2.60 -12.37
C SER A 161 -11.56 -2.40 -11.54
N GLU A 162 -10.74 -1.39 -11.86
CA GLU A 162 -9.57 -1.06 -11.03
C GLU A 162 -9.99 -0.62 -9.62
N GLY A 163 -11.09 0.13 -9.51
CA GLY A 163 -11.64 0.51 -8.21
C GLY A 163 -12.24 -0.66 -7.43
N ASP A 164 -12.83 -1.65 -8.10
CA ASP A 164 -13.28 -2.89 -7.45
C ASP A 164 -12.09 -3.69 -6.90
N ASP A 165 -10.99 -3.78 -7.65
CA ASP A 165 -9.75 -4.44 -7.22
C ASP A 165 -9.16 -3.78 -5.96
N ILE A 166 -9.06 -2.45 -5.95
CA ILE A 166 -8.59 -1.69 -4.78
C ILE A 166 -9.52 -1.87 -3.58
N TYR A 167 -10.84 -1.85 -3.81
CA TYR A 167 -11.83 -2.06 -2.75
C TYR A 167 -11.71 -3.47 -2.14
N GLU A 168 -11.48 -4.50 -2.97
CA GLU A 168 -11.24 -5.87 -2.49
C GLU A 168 -9.99 -5.96 -1.62
N ALA A 169 -8.88 -5.36 -2.06
CA ALA A 169 -7.65 -5.30 -1.26
C ALA A 169 -7.91 -4.59 0.09
N MET A 170 -8.61 -3.46 0.09
CA MET A 170 -8.92 -2.72 1.31
C MET A 170 -9.82 -3.49 2.28
N LYS A 171 -10.78 -4.29 1.80
CA LYS A 171 -11.55 -5.20 2.67
C LYS A 171 -10.66 -6.21 3.36
N GLN A 172 -9.70 -6.79 2.65
CA GLN A 172 -8.75 -7.74 3.23
C GLN A 172 -7.82 -7.05 4.25
N ILE A 173 -7.33 -5.84 3.94
CA ILE A 173 -6.54 -5.02 4.86
C ILE A 173 -7.33 -4.72 6.13
N TYR A 174 -8.60 -4.31 6.04
CA TYR A 174 -9.43 -4.07 7.23
C TYR A 174 -9.81 -5.33 7.98
N THR A 175 -9.88 -6.48 7.31
CA THR A 175 -10.04 -7.77 7.99
C THR A 175 -8.80 -8.11 8.81
N LEU A 176 -7.60 -7.83 8.26
CA LEU A 176 -6.33 -8.08 8.92
C LEU A 176 -5.99 -7.05 10.01
N PHE A 177 -6.41 -5.81 9.81
CA PHE A 177 -6.14 -4.65 10.67
C PHE A 177 -7.44 -3.87 10.96
N PRO A 178 -8.38 -4.45 11.71
CA PRO A 178 -9.70 -3.85 11.97
C PRO A 178 -9.62 -2.51 12.70
N GLU A 179 -8.50 -2.20 13.37
CA GLU A 179 -8.25 -0.92 14.03
C GLU A 179 -8.22 0.28 13.06
N TYR A 180 -7.94 0.06 11.77
CA TYR A 180 -7.92 1.13 10.77
C TYR A 180 -9.30 1.44 10.19
N GLN A 181 -10.24 0.49 10.24
CA GLN A 181 -11.56 0.65 9.64
C GLN A 181 -12.36 1.81 10.26
N LYS A 182 -12.15 2.12 11.55
CA LYS A 182 -12.87 3.21 12.23
C LYS A 182 -12.21 4.58 12.06
N ARG A 183 -11.07 4.63 11.41
CA ARG A 183 -10.29 5.87 11.27
C ARG A 183 -10.75 6.64 10.05
N ASP A 184 -10.41 7.92 10.04
CA ASP A 184 -10.67 8.78 8.89
C ASP A 184 -9.81 8.29 7.71
N LEU A 185 -10.46 7.99 6.59
CA LEU A 185 -9.80 7.54 5.36
C LEU A 185 -9.78 8.68 4.35
N TYR A 186 -8.59 9.00 3.87
CA TYR A 186 -8.33 9.94 2.80
C TYR A 186 -7.72 9.23 1.60
N PHE A 187 -8.04 9.70 0.41
CA PHE A 187 -7.42 9.24 -0.84
C PHE A 187 -6.49 10.33 -1.36
N ALA A 188 -5.27 9.96 -1.72
CA ALA A 188 -4.28 10.90 -2.23
C ALA A 188 -3.54 10.34 -3.45
N GLY A 189 -3.18 11.22 -4.37
CA GLY A 189 -2.42 10.88 -5.57
C GLY A 189 -2.35 12.06 -6.52
N ALA A 190 -1.54 11.96 -7.57
CA ALA A 190 -1.37 12.99 -8.57
C ALA A 190 -1.68 12.46 -9.99
N SER A 191 -1.77 13.35 -10.97
CA SER A 191 -1.91 12.98 -12.38
C SER A 191 -3.11 12.05 -12.66
N TYR A 192 -2.89 10.81 -13.12
CA TYR A 192 -3.96 9.85 -13.44
C TYR A 192 -4.83 9.52 -12.22
N ALA A 193 -4.27 9.61 -11.01
CA ALA A 193 -4.99 9.41 -9.77
C ALA A 193 -6.23 10.33 -9.67
N GLY A 194 -6.18 11.53 -10.25
CA GLY A 194 -7.31 12.46 -10.29
C GLY A 194 -8.56 11.93 -11.02
N ARG A 195 -8.43 10.88 -11.84
CA ARG A 195 -9.57 10.20 -12.49
C ARG A 195 -10.16 9.09 -11.63
N ILE A 196 -9.29 8.32 -10.97
CA ILE A 196 -9.70 7.15 -10.18
C ILE A 196 -10.15 7.55 -8.78
N ILE A 197 -9.50 8.52 -8.11
CA ILE A 197 -9.85 8.94 -6.74
C ILE A 197 -11.34 9.31 -6.59
N PRO A 198 -11.96 10.14 -7.45
CA PRO A 198 -13.39 10.43 -7.33
C PRO A 198 -14.27 9.18 -7.45
N LYS A 199 -13.87 8.19 -8.27
CA LYS A 199 -14.57 6.91 -8.40
C LYS A 199 -14.40 6.04 -7.16
N MET A 200 -13.21 6.06 -6.57
CA MET A 200 -12.92 5.36 -5.31
C MET A 200 -13.79 5.87 -4.18
N VAL A 201 -13.88 7.19 -4.01
CA VAL A 201 -14.71 7.81 -2.96
C VAL A 201 -16.16 7.35 -3.08
N VAL A 202 -16.77 7.50 -4.27
CA VAL A 202 -18.15 7.07 -4.51
C VAL A 202 -18.32 5.58 -4.23
N LYS A 203 -17.40 4.73 -4.72
CA LYS A 203 -17.46 3.27 -4.51
C LYS A 203 -17.40 2.91 -3.03
N PHE A 204 -16.52 3.54 -2.25
CA PHE A 204 -16.44 3.31 -0.81
C PHE A 204 -17.73 3.76 -0.10
N GLU A 205 -18.23 4.96 -0.41
CA GLU A 205 -19.47 5.48 0.19
C GLU A 205 -20.70 4.60 -0.13
N GLU A 206 -20.88 4.18 -1.37
CA GLU A 206 -22.02 3.34 -1.79
C GLU A 206 -22.00 1.97 -1.12
N ARG A 207 -20.83 1.31 -1.10
CA ARG A 207 -20.70 -0.04 -0.51
C ARG A 207 -20.86 -0.03 1.01
N GLU A 208 -20.51 1.07 1.67
CA GLU A 208 -20.77 1.25 3.10
C GLU A 208 -22.25 1.41 3.43
N GLN A 209 -23.00 2.13 2.58
CA GLN A 209 -24.44 2.30 2.75
C GLN A 209 -25.20 0.99 2.53
N VAL A 210 -24.77 0.17 1.57
CA VAL A 210 -25.44 -1.10 1.22
C VAL A 210 -25.15 -2.22 2.22
N CYS A 211 -23.96 -2.30 2.79
CA CYS A 211 -23.53 -3.46 3.59
C CYS A 211 -23.82 -3.35 5.09
N GLY A 212 -24.31 -2.21 5.61
CA GLY A 212 -24.60 -2.03 7.05
C GLY A 212 -23.40 -2.28 8.00
N GLY A 213 -22.19 -2.34 7.45
CA GLY A 213 -20.95 -2.66 8.17
C GLY A 213 -20.42 -1.48 9.00
N ASN A 214 -19.42 -1.75 9.85
CA ASN A 214 -18.69 -0.72 10.60
C ASN A 214 -18.22 0.38 9.63
N LYS A 215 -18.78 1.59 9.78
CA LYS A 215 -18.52 2.73 8.90
C LYS A 215 -17.02 3.09 8.89
N THR A 216 -16.40 3.11 7.72
CA THR A 216 -15.13 3.82 7.49
C THR A 216 -15.48 5.30 7.34
N ASN A 217 -14.74 6.19 8.01
CA ASN A 217 -15.03 7.62 7.95
C ASN A 217 -14.32 8.23 6.74
N THR A 218 -14.85 7.97 5.54
CA THR A 218 -14.30 8.53 4.29
C THR A 218 -14.44 10.05 4.30
N LYS A 219 -13.33 10.77 4.05
CA LYS A 219 -13.30 12.24 4.01
C LYS A 219 -12.80 12.73 2.64
N ASN A 220 -13.44 13.81 2.16
CA ASN A 220 -13.08 14.55 0.96
C ASN A 220 -12.07 15.65 1.27
#